data_AF-A0A498DN08-F1
#
_entry.id   AF-A0A498DN08-F1
#
_cell.length_a   1.000
_cell.length_b   1.000
_cell.length_c   1.000
_cell.angle_alpha   90.00
_cell.angle_beta   90.00
_cell.angle_gamma   90.00
#
_symmetry.space_group_name_H-M   'P 1'
#
loop_
_entity.id
_entity.type
_entity.pdbx_description
1 polymer ?
#
loop_
_entity_poly.entity_id
_entity_poly.type
_entity_poly.pdbx_seq_one_letter_code
_entity_poly.pdbx_strand_id
1 'polypeptide(L)'
;MTAGASSGPTDPERRAAHGAEPGEARTAPPAPELTRAQRRAVSEADPDTGRVGGGAPTLRKLAAYGLALPYGRFGAHYLTAAGRDLRHRLLAEAAGPARVEPGAGGGAFTPADGDGHPPADPEAHLGAARRAWDALLEIRRVTAAPPSGAAPDAEPVRDPRAVPAGWERARPLHAVALALESAGVPPSAVDGAGRRVRTGYRVAAADDEDAGPDAVRVEWRHAAGTEPVGGDAYGDGPAERLDACARLLAARGWDAERYLDSRRRRHLLVTPRRAT
;
A
#
# COMPACT_ATOMS: atom_id res chain seq x y z
N MET A 1 66.42 70.25 0.12
CA MET A 1 64.96 70.52 0.09
C MET A 1 64.29 69.34 0.75
N THR A 2 64.08 69.41 2.07
CA THR A 2 62.76 69.59 2.71
C THR A 2 61.81 68.47 2.29
N ALA A 3 61.48 67.47 3.10
CA ALA A 3 60.76 67.45 4.39
C ALA A 3 59.83 66.22 4.22
N GLY A 4 59.41 65.44 5.21
CA GLY A 4 59.58 65.42 6.64
C GLY A 4 58.67 64.29 7.17
N ALA A 5 59.05 63.73 8.32
CA ALA A 5 58.20 63.09 9.35
C ALA A 5 57.33 61.87 8.92
N SER A 6 57.10 60.84 9.73
CA SER A 6 57.22 60.73 11.17
C SER A 6 57.24 59.24 11.57
N SER A 7 58.01 58.98 12.63
CA SER A 7 58.02 57.84 13.56
C SER A 7 56.67 57.12 13.72
N GLY A 8 56.62 55.79 13.76
CA GLY A 8 56.95 54.96 14.92
C GLY A 8 56.16 53.63 14.87
N PRO A 9 56.28 52.73 15.88
CA PRO A 9 57.31 51.68 15.84
C PRO A 9 56.79 50.23 16.01
N THR A 10 57.69 49.29 15.67
CA THR A 10 57.92 47.92 16.22
C THR A 10 56.78 46.89 16.30
N ASP A 11 56.89 45.88 15.42
CA ASP A 11 57.07 44.41 15.69
C ASP A 11 56.12 43.68 16.68
N PRO A 12 56.06 42.33 16.74
CA PRO A 12 56.16 41.26 15.73
C PRO A 12 54.91 40.34 15.80
N GLU A 13 54.89 39.28 14.97
CA GLU A 13 54.47 37.90 15.32
C GLU A 13 53.67 37.16 14.22
N ARG A 14 54.46 36.57 13.32
CA ARG A 14 54.42 35.16 12.89
C ARG A 14 53.12 34.34 13.10
N ARG A 15 52.74 33.73 11.95
CA ARG A 15 52.27 32.33 11.78
C ARG A 15 50.87 32.06 12.36
N ALA A 16 50.02 31.20 11.79
CA ALA A 16 50.20 30.13 10.83
C ALA A 16 48.90 29.92 10.06
N ALA A 17 49.03 29.49 8.79
CA ALA A 17 48.01 28.73 8.12
C ALA A 17 47.79 27.40 8.84
N HIS A 18 46.53 27.00 9.08
CA HIS A 18 46.11 25.60 9.07
C HIS A 18 44.58 25.45 9.03
N GLY A 19 44.13 24.64 8.07
CA GLY A 19 43.02 23.70 8.27
C GLY A 19 41.61 24.28 8.37
N ALA A 20 40.98 24.50 7.21
CA ALA A 20 39.55 24.26 7.13
C ALA A 20 39.32 22.74 7.27
N GLU A 21 39.05 22.28 8.48
CA GLU A 21 38.58 20.92 8.75
C GLU A 21 37.18 20.74 8.10
N PRO A 22 36.97 19.71 7.28
CA PRO A 22 35.64 19.37 6.78
C PRO A 22 34.76 18.95 7.96
N GLY A 23 33.61 19.61 8.08
CA GLY A 23 32.63 19.39 9.13
C GLY A 23 32.35 17.90 9.31
N GLU A 24 32.80 17.40 10.46
CA GLU A 24 32.45 16.10 11.03
C GLU A 24 30.93 15.94 10.89
N ALA A 25 30.52 14.98 10.07
CA ALA A 25 29.13 14.58 9.98
C ALA A 25 28.69 14.21 11.40
N ARG A 26 27.91 15.10 12.03
CA ARG A 26 27.23 14.82 13.29
C ARG A 26 26.40 13.57 13.08
N THR A 27 26.94 12.43 13.50
CA THR A 27 26.22 11.17 13.62
C THR A 27 24.95 11.48 14.40
N ALA A 28 23.80 11.36 13.73
CA ALA A 28 22.51 11.52 14.38
C ALA A 28 22.48 10.60 15.60
N PRO A 29 21.99 11.07 16.77
CA PRO A 29 21.93 10.24 17.96
C PRO A 29 21.14 8.96 17.63
N PRO A 30 21.55 7.79 18.17
CA PRO A 30 20.81 6.55 17.96
C PRO A 30 19.35 6.78 18.38
N ALA A 31 18.41 6.36 17.53
CA ALA A 31 16.99 6.53 17.78
C ALA A 31 16.65 6.00 19.18
N PRO A 32 16.00 6.79 20.04
CA PRO A 32 15.76 6.39 21.42
C PRO A 32 14.93 5.10 21.46
N GLU A 33 15.41 4.09 22.19
CA GLU A 33 14.67 2.85 22.37
C GLU A 33 13.36 3.13 23.08
N LEU A 34 12.25 2.88 22.39
CA LEU A 34 10.92 3.10 22.93
C LEU A 34 10.59 2.06 23.99
N THR A 35 9.95 2.48 25.07
CA THR A 35 9.42 1.54 26.07
C THR A 35 8.26 0.72 25.51
N ARG A 36 7.91 -0.40 26.16
CA ARG A 36 6.75 -1.23 25.76
C ARG A 36 5.45 -0.43 25.70
N ALA A 37 5.25 0.49 26.65
CA ALA A 37 4.06 1.35 26.69
C ALA A 37 4.03 2.37 25.53
N GLN A 38 5.19 2.91 25.14
CA GLN A 38 5.31 3.83 24.00
C GLN A 38 5.11 3.10 22.67
N ARG A 39 5.73 1.92 22.49
CA ARG A 39 5.51 1.05 21.32
C ARG A 39 4.03 0.71 21.18
N ARG A 40 3.39 0.28 22.26
CA ARG A 40 1.93 0.00 22.28
C ARG A 40 1.10 1.22 21.89
N ALA A 41 1.36 2.40 22.46
CA ALA A 41 0.63 3.62 22.13
C ALA A 41 0.74 3.99 20.63
N VAL A 42 1.90 3.77 20.01
CA VAL A 42 2.11 3.99 18.57
C VAL A 42 1.41 2.91 17.73
N SER A 43 1.50 1.64 18.12
CA SER A 43 0.85 0.49 17.45
C SER A 43 -0.67 0.46 17.61
N GLU A 44 -1.23 1.14 18.61
CA GLU A 44 -2.69 1.23 18.83
C GLU A 44 -3.29 2.58 18.43
N ALA A 45 -2.47 3.51 17.93
CA ALA A 45 -2.96 4.77 17.39
C ALA A 45 -4.07 4.55 16.35
N ASP A 46 -5.03 5.46 16.30
CA ASP A 46 -6.15 5.39 15.37
C ASP A 46 -5.62 5.39 13.92
N PRO A 47 -6.03 4.43 13.06
CA PRO A 47 -5.43 4.25 11.74
C PRO A 47 -5.78 5.39 10.78
N ASP A 48 -6.95 6.00 10.91
CA ASP A 48 -7.46 6.99 9.96
C ASP A 48 -7.02 8.40 10.35
N THR A 49 -7.01 8.70 11.64
CA THR A 49 -6.69 10.03 12.17
C THR A 49 -5.27 10.14 12.71
N GLY A 50 -4.60 9.02 13.01
CA GLY A 50 -3.32 8.99 13.69
C GLY A 50 -3.39 9.36 15.17
N ARG A 51 -4.59 9.45 15.77
CA ARG A 51 -4.75 9.85 17.17
C ARG A 51 -4.11 8.82 18.10
N VAL A 52 -3.24 9.29 18.99
CA VAL A 52 -2.51 8.47 19.96
C VAL A 52 -3.24 8.50 21.31
N GLY A 53 -3.59 7.31 21.81
CA GLY A 53 -4.07 7.11 23.17
C GLY A 53 -2.93 6.85 24.15
N GLY A 54 -3.11 7.20 25.42
CA GLY A 54 -2.17 6.84 26.49
C GLY A 54 -2.09 7.86 27.62
N GLY A 55 -1.31 7.52 28.66
CA GLY A 55 -1.05 8.42 29.77
C GLY A 55 -0.21 9.64 29.38
N ALA A 56 -0.43 10.78 30.03
CA ALA A 56 0.28 12.03 29.77
C ALA A 56 1.83 11.92 29.76
N PRO A 57 2.50 11.07 30.56
CA PRO A 57 3.95 10.86 30.45
C PRO A 57 4.37 10.21 29.14
N THR A 58 3.60 9.23 28.65
CA THR A 58 3.86 8.54 27.37
C THR A 58 3.72 9.50 26.21
N LEU A 59 2.64 10.29 26.19
CA LEU A 59 2.36 11.25 25.12
C LEU A 59 3.43 12.37 25.06
N ARG A 60 3.86 12.90 26.22
CA ARG A 60 4.95 13.88 26.28
C ARG A 60 6.28 13.32 25.77
N LYS A 61 6.59 12.05 26.07
CA LYS A 61 7.82 11.40 25.58
C LYS A 61 7.75 11.14 24.08
N LEU A 62 6.60 10.68 23.55
CA LEU A 62 6.41 10.55 22.11
C LEU A 62 6.53 11.89 21.38
N ALA A 63 6.04 12.97 21.98
CA ALA A 63 6.22 14.32 21.45
C ALA A 63 7.68 14.79 21.49
N ALA A 64 8.40 14.53 22.58
CA ALA A 64 9.82 14.82 22.67
C ALA A 64 10.67 14.03 21.65
N TYR A 65 10.21 12.85 21.24
CA TYR A 65 10.83 12.05 20.16
C TYR A 65 10.39 12.44 18.75
N GLY A 66 9.53 13.46 18.61
CA GLY A 66 8.99 13.87 17.31
C GLY A 66 8.05 12.85 16.66
N LEU A 67 7.55 11.88 17.44
CA LEU A 67 6.66 10.80 16.97
C LEU A 67 5.18 11.18 17.09
N ALA A 68 4.84 12.15 17.94
CA ALA A 68 3.49 12.66 18.08
C ALA A 68 3.49 14.18 18.28
N LEU A 69 2.42 14.86 17.89
CA LEU A 69 2.24 16.30 18.09
C LEU A 69 0.94 16.56 18.87
N PRO A 70 0.96 17.45 19.87
CA PRO A 70 -0.25 17.91 20.52
C PRO A 70 -1.04 18.81 19.55
N TYR A 71 -2.36 18.61 19.49
CA TYR A 71 -3.25 19.40 18.66
C TYR A 71 -4.58 19.68 19.38
N GLY A 72 -5.07 20.91 19.20
CA GLY A 72 -6.34 21.37 19.73
C GLY A 72 -6.33 21.68 21.24
N ARG A 73 -7.40 22.36 21.67
CA ARG A 73 -7.57 22.85 23.05
C ARG A 73 -7.68 21.73 24.10
N PHE A 74 -8.00 20.51 23.69
CA PHE A 74 -8.16 19.35 24.56
C PHE A 74 -6.90 18.48 24.69
N GLY A 75 -5.77 18.90 24.11
CA GLY A 75 -4.49 18.21 24.29
C GLY A 75 -4.43 16.82 23.67
N ALA A 76 -5.22 16.57 22.62
CA ALA A 76 -5.11 15.33 21.86
C ALA A 76 -3.75 15.26 21.17
N HIS A 77 -3.17 14.06 21.08
CA HIS A 77 -1.88 13.85 20.42
C HIS A 77 -2.10 13.02 19.16
N TYR A 78 -1.42 13.39 18.07
CA TYR A 78 -1.53 12.74 16.77
C TYR A 78 -0.15 12.35 16.26
N LEU A 79 -0.03 11.19 15.61
CA LEU A 79 1.22 10.74 15.03
C LEU A 79 1.72 11.72 13.97
N THR A 80 3.03 11.98 14.00
CA THR A 80 3.74 12.62 12.89
C THR A 80 3.97 11.61 11.76
N ALA A 81 4.58 12.05 10.63
CA ALA A 81 5.03 11.13 9.60
C ALA A 81 5.97 10.05 10.17
N ALA A 82 6.98 10.44 10.95
CA ALA A 82 7.90 9.52 11.62
C ALA A 82 7.19 8.57 12.60
N GLY A 83 6.15 9.04 13.30
CA GLY A 83 5.30 8.22 14.15
C GLY A 83 4.49 7.18 13.38
N ARG A 84 3.98 7.53 12.19
CA ARG A 84 3.28 6.61 11.30
C ARG A 84 4.22 5.56 10.71
N ASP A 85 5.42 5.95 10.27
CA ASP A 85 6.41 5.00 9.74
C ASP A 85 6.82 3.97 10.79
N LEU A 86 7.02 4.42 12.02
CA LEU A 86 7.28 3.55 13.16
C LEU A 86 6.09 2.62 13.46
N ARG A 87 4.85 3.11 13.40
CA ARG A 87 3.65 2.29 13.54
C ARG A 87 3.62 1.16 12.51
N HIS A 88 3.90 1.47 11.24
CA HIS A 88 3.96 0.45 10.19
C HIS A 88 5.03 -0.61 10.48
N ARG A 89 6.23 -0.20 10.91
CA ARG A 89 7.28 -1.14 11.30
C ARG A 89 6.88 -2.02 12.48
N LEU A 90 6.32 -1.46 13.54
CA LEU A 90 5.88 -2.23 14.71
C LEU A 90 4.76 -3.22 14.38
N LEU A 91 3.86 -2.87 13.46
CA LEU A 91 2.82 -3.78 12.99
C LEU A 91 3.40 -4.91 12.12
N ALA A 92 4.39 -4.61 11.28
CA ALA A 92 5.11 -5.62 10.50
C ALA A 92 5.94 -6.56 11.40
N GLU A 93 6.61 -6.02 12.42
CA GLU A 93 7.35 -6.81 13.42
C GLU A 93 6.40 -7.74 14.21
N ALA A 94 5.23 -7.24 14.61
CA ALA A 94 4.22 -8.04 15.31
C ALA A 94 3.62 -9.15 14.44
N ALA A 95 3.58 -8.95 13.12
CA ALA A 95 3.14 -9.98 12.17
C ALA A 95 4.16 -11.14 12.03
N GLY A 96 5.44 -10.87 12.30
CA GLY A 96 6.54 -11.85 12.21
C GLY A 96 6.77 -12.43 10.80
N PRO A 97 7.90 -13.10 10.52
CA PRO A 97 7.99 -13.98 9.36
C PRO A 97 7.07 -15.18 9.62
N ALA A 98 6.03 -15.32 8.80
CA ALA A 98 5.11 -16.44 8.87
C ALA A 98 5.89 -17.76 8.85
N ARG A 99 5.88 -18.49 9.97
CA ARG A 99 6.28 -19.90 10.00
C ARG A 99 5.26 -20.66 9.17
N VAL A 100 5.65 -21.11 7.98
CA VAL A 100 4.86 -21.98 7.13
C VAL A 100 4.85 -23.36 7.78
N GLU A 101 3.84 -23.64 8.62
CA GLU A 101 3.47 -25.00 8.98
C GLU A 101 2.47 -25.52 7.93
N PRO A 102 2.79 -26.60 7.21
CA PRO A 102 1.83 -27.21 6.30
C PRO A 102 0.82 -28.04 7.09
N GLY A 103 -0.44 -27.60 7.08
CA GLY A 103 -1.60 -28.45 7.38
C GLY A 103 -2.37 -28.13 8.65
N ALA A 104 -3.28 -27.16 8.58
CA ALA A 104 -4.63 -27.18 9.18
C ALA A 104 -5.28 -25.79 9.00
N GLY A 105 -6.49 -25.76 8.46
CA GLY A 105 -7.21 -24.54 8.07
C GLY A 105 -7.36 -23.52 9.19
N GLY A 106 -6.93 -22.29 8.91
CA GLY A 106 -7.08 -21.14 9.80
C GLY A 106 -6.43 -19.84 9.32
N GLY A 107 -5.82 -19.82 8.13
CA GLY A 107 -5.42 -18.58 7.45
C GLY A 107 -6.53 -18.09 6.52
N ALA A 108 -6.78 -16.78 6.50
CA ALA A 108 -7.60 -16.18 5.45
C ALA A 108 -7.00 -16.51 4.08
N PHE A 109 -7.83 -16.88 3.12
CA PHE A 109 -7.38 -17.16 1.76
C PHE A 109 -6.70 -15.92 1.16
N THR A 110 -5.54 -16.10 0.53
CA THR A 110 -4.83 -15.04 -0.18
C THR A 110 -4.86 -15.35 -1.68
N PRO A 111 -5.53 -14.50 -2.49
CA PRO A 111 -5.53 -14.65 -3.94
C PRO A 111 -4.16 -14.31 -4.53
N ALA A 112 -3.84 -14.88 -5.67
CA ALA A 112 -2.62 -14.56 -6.42
C ALA A 112 -2.75 -13.18 -7.09
N ASP A 113 -1.80 -12.29 -6.81
CA ASP A 113 -1.66 -10.97 -7.45
C ASP A 113 -0.96 -11.02 -8.81
N GLY A 114 -0.41 -12.17 -9.18
CA GLY A 114 0.30 -12.37 -10.43
C GLY A 114 1.81 -12.19 -10.37
N ASP A 115 2.39 -11.79 -9.23
CA ASP A 115 3.84 -11.68 -9.01
C ASP A 115 4.40 -12.77 -8.08
N GLY A 116 3.54 -13.60 -7.49
CA GLY A 116 3.95 -14.77 -6.72
C GLY A 116 4.34 -16.00 -7.55
N HIS A 117 4.78 -17.04 -6.83
CA HIS A 117 5.00 -18.37 -7.40
C HIS A 117 3.67 -19.04 -7.78
N PRO A 118 3.67 -19.93 -8.78
CA PRO A 118 2.47 -20.69 -9.10
C PRO A 118 2.05 -21.55 -7.89
N PRO A 119 0.74 -21.67 -7.60
CA PRO A 119 0.27 -22.56 -6.56
C PRO A 119 0.62 -24.00 -6.89
N ALA A 120 1.00 -24.79 -5.88
CA ALA A 120 1.34 -26.20 -6.05
C ALA A 120 0.16 -27.02 -6.61
N ASP A 121 -1.07 -26.66 -6.22
CA ASP A 121 -2.31 -27.22 -6.73
C ASP A 121 -3.22 -26.08 -7.25
N PRO A 122 -3.20 -25.80 -8.56
CA PRO A 122 -4.01 -24.73 -9.15
C PRO A 122 -5.53 -24.95 -9.04
N GLU A 123 -6.00 -26.20 -9.09
CA GLU A 123 -7.43 -26.50 -9.04
C GLU A 123 -7.99 -26.33 -7.63
N ALA A 124 -7.27 -26.84 -6.62
CA ALA A 124 -7.64 -26.62 -5.23
C ALA A 124 -7.58 -25.13 -4.86
N HIS A 125 -6.59 -24.39 -5.39
CA HIS A 125 -6.47 -22.95 -5.18
C HIS A 125 -7.65 -22.18 -5.80
N LEU A 126 -8.04 -22.50 -7.04
CA LEU A 126 -9.23 -21.92 -7.67
C LEU A 126 -10.51 -22.25 -6.88
N GLY A 127 -10.65 -23.49 -6.40
CA GLY A 127 -11.77 -23.89 -5.54
C GLY A 127 -11.82 -23.09 -4.23
N ALA A 128 -10.67 -22.81 -3.63
CA ALA A 128 -10.57 -21.96 -2.44
C ALA A 128 -10.93 -20.49 -2.74
N ALA A 129 -10.48 -19.95 -3.89
CA ALA A 129 -10.85 -18.60 -4.33
C ALA A 129 -12.36 -18.44 -4.53
N ARG A 130 -13.02 -19.43 -5.12
CA ARG A 130 -14.49 -19.44 -5.28
C ARG A 130 -15.21 -19.43 -3.94
N ARG A 131 -14.80 -20.29 -2.99
CA ARG A 131 -15.38 -20.29 -1.64
C ARG A 131 -15.15 -18.97 -0.89
N ALA A 132 -13.96 -18.39 -1.02
CA ALA A 132 -13.65 -17.09 -0.42
C ALA A 132 -14.49 -15.96 -1.03
N TRP A 133 -14.74 -16.00 -2.34
CA TRP A 133 -15.63 -15.08 -3.03
C TRP A 133 -17.09 -15.21 -2.56
N ASP A 134 -17.61 -16.44 -2.44
CA ASP A 134 -18.97 -16.68 -1.94
C ASP A 134 -19.14 -16.17 -0.50
N ALA A 135 -18.15 -16.41 0.36
CA ALA A 135 -18.13 -15.88 1.72
C ALA A 135 -18.10 -14.33 1.74
N LEU A 136 -17.33 -13.71 0.86
CA LEU A 136 -17.29 -12.26 0.69
C LEU A 136 -18.66 -11.70 0.26
N LEU A 137 -19.34 -12.32 -0.70
CA LEU A 137 -20.68 -11.89 -1.12
C LEU A 137 -21.71 -12.01 0.01
N GLU A 138 -21.55 -13.02 0.88
CA GLU A 138 -22.39 -13.17 2.06
C GLU A 138 -22.11 -12.10 3.11
N ILE A 139 -20.84 -11.74 3.33
CA ILE A 139 -20.46 -10.61 4.18
C ILE A 139 -21.08 -9.32 3.64
N ARG A 140 -20.99 -9.04 2.32
CA ARG A 140 -21.63 -7.86 1.70
C ARG A 140 -23.12 -7.82 2.00
N ARG A 141 -23.81 -8.95 1.84
CA ARG A 141 -25.26 -9.06 2.09
C ARG A 141 -25.62 -8.76 3.54
N VAL A 142 -24.91 -9.34 4.50
CA VAL A 142 -25.21 -9.18 5.92
C VAL A 142 -24.79 -7.80 6.44
N THR A 143 -23.67 -7.24 5.95
CA THR A 143 -23.13 -5.97 6.43
C THR A 143 -23.76 -4.74 5.78
N ALA A 144 -24.49 -4.91 4.67
CA ALA A 144 -25.24 -3.83 4.04
C ALA A 144 -26.62 -3.57 4.64
N ALA A 145 -27.06 -4.33 5.65
CA ALA A 145 -28.32 -4.07 6.33
C ALA A 145 -28.31 -2.66 6.94
N PRO A 146 -29.35 -1.84 6.72
CA PRO A 146 -29.39 -0.49 7.29
C PRO A 146 -29.35 -0.56 8.82
N PRO A 147 -28.75 0.43 9.50
CA PRO A 147 -28.81 0.49 10.95
C PRO A 147 -30.27 0.52 11.42
N SER A 148 -30.54 -0.16 12.54
CA SER A 148 -31.83 -0.12 13.22
C SER A 148 -32.27 1.34 13.42
N GLY A 149 -33.33 1.76 12.73
CA GLY A 149 -33.86 3.14 12.78
C GLY A 149 -33.70 3.95 11.49
N ALA A 150 -33.31 3.35 10.36
CA ALA A 150 -33.41 4.02 9.07
C ALA A 150 -34.85 4.43 8.76
N ALA A 151 -35.02 5.61 8.17
CA ALA A 151 -36.32 6.16 7.82
C ALA A 151 -37.10 5.14 6.94
N PRO A 152 -38.41 4.96 7.17
CA PRO A 152 -39.24 4.01 6.42
C PRO A 152 -39.26 4.27 4.91
N ASP A 153 -38.79 5.45 4.48
CA ASP A 153 -38.82 5.95 3.11
C ASP A 153 -37.46 5.83 2.40
N ALA A 154 -36.44 5.24 3.05
CA ALA A 154 -35.15 5.01 2.42
C ALA A 154 -35.30 3.99 1.29
N GLU A 155 -35.00 4.41 0.06
CA GLU A 155 -34.94 3.53 -1.12
C GLU A 155 -34.16 2.26 -0.78
N PRO A 156 -34.70 1.06 -1.08
CA PRO A 156 -34.02 -0.18 -0.75
C PRO A 156 -32.63 -0.18 -1.38
N VAL A 157 -31.62 -0.51 -0.57
CA VAL A 157 -30.25 -0.70 -1.05
C VAL A 157 -30.29 -1.68 -2.22
N ARG A 158 -29.96 -1.20 -3.42
CA ARG A 158 -29.71 -1.99 -4.63
C ARG A 158 -28.81 -3.17 -4.25
N ASP A 159 -29.07 -4.37 -4.78
CA ASP A 159 -28.45 -5.65 -4.36
C ASP A 159 -27.09 -5.43 -3.67
N PRO A 160 -26.99 -5.62 -2.34
CA PRO A 160 -25.81 -5.24 -1.58
C PRO A 160 -24.54 -5.98 -2.02
N ARG A 161 -24.71 -7.07 -2.77
CA ARG A 161 -23.61 -7.82 -3.39
C ARG A 161 -22.99 -7.10 -4.60
N ALA A 162 -23.67 -6.12 -5.17
CA ALA A 162 -23.27 -5.43 -6.40
C ALA A 162 -22.20 -4.35 -6.20
N VAL A 163 -21.93 -3.94 -4.95
CA VAL A 163 -20.98 -2.85 -4.63
C VAL A 163 -19.94 -3.34 -3.62
N PRO A 164 -18.63 -3.05 -3.80
CA PRO A 164 -17.60 -3.41 -2.84
C PRO A 164 -17.83 -2.74 -1.48
N ALA A 165 -17.72 -3.50 -0.40
CA ALA A 165 -17.84 -3.01 0.97
C ALA A 165 -16.65 -2.12 1.37
N GLY A 166 -16.77 -1.37 2.47
CA GLY A 166 -15.72 -0.45 2.92
C GLY A 166 -14.35 -1.11 3.13
N TRP A 167 -14.33 -2.33 3.64
CA TRP A 167 -13.09 -3.08 3.87
C TRP A 167 -12.44 -3.61 2.58
N GLU A 168 -13.21 -3.79 1.51
CA GLU A 168 -12.68 -4.14 0.19
C GLU A 168 -12.00 -2.93 -0.44
N ARG A 169 -12.60 -1.74 -0.29
CA ARG A 169 -12.02 -0.47 -0.73
C ARG A 169 -10.73 -0.12 0.02
N ALA A 170 -10.63 -0.54 1.29
CA ALA A 170 -9.40 -0.41 2.08
C ALA A 170 -8.31 -1.44 1.69
N ARG A 171 -8.66 -2.50 0.95
CA ARG A 171 -7.73 -3.57 0.49
C ARG A 171 -7.98 -3.93 -0.98
N PRO A 172 -7.88 -2.95 -1.89
CA PRO A 172 -8.42 -3.10 -3.24
C PRO A 172 -7.62 -4.10 -4.08
N LEU A 173 -6.29 -4.21 -3.88
CA LEU A 173 -5.46 -5.22 -4.55
C LEU A 173 -5.94 -6.65 -4.27
N HIS A 174 -6.19 -6.93 -2.99
CA HIS A 174 -6.67 -8.23 -2.55
C HIS A 174 -8.06 -8.52 -3.12
N ALA A 175 -8.97 -7.54 -3.07
CA ALA A 175 -10.34 -7.73 -3.52
C ALA A 175 -10.43 -7.89 -5.05
N VAL A 176 -9.64 -7.13 -5.83
CA VAL A 176 -9.56 -7.26 -7.29
C VAL A 176 -8.92 -8.59 -7.71
N ALA A 177 -7.84 -9.02 -7.05
CA ALA A 177 -7.22 -10.32 -7.31
C ALA A 177 -8.21 -11.47 -7.01
N LEU A 178 -8.91 -11.42 -5.87
CA LEU A 178 -9.93 -12.42 -5.52
C LEU A 178 -11.08 -12.46 -6.55
N ALA A 179 -11.52 -11.30 -7.03
CA ALA A 179 -12.56 -11.20 -8.04
C ALA A 179 -12.16 -11.87 -9.37
N LEU A 180 -10.92 -11.65 -9.84
CA LEU A 180 -10.40 -12.26 -11.06
C LEU A 180 -10.15 -13.77 -10.89
N GLU A 181 -9.55 -14.17 -9.78
CA GLU A 181 -9.20 -15.56 -9.54
C GLU A 181 -10.43 -16.44 -9.32
N SER A 182 -11.42 -15.99 -8.55
CA SER A 182 -12.69 -16.70 -8.38
C SER A 182 -13.47 -16.85 -9.69
N ALA A 183 -13.27 -15.92 -10.63
CA ALA A 183 -13.81 -16.00 -11.99
C ALA A 183 -13.05 -16.98 -12.90
N GLY A 184 -11.94 -17.56 -12.43
CA GLY A 184 -11.10 -18.48 -13.19
C GLY A 184 -10.17 -17.80 -14.19
N VAL A 185 -9.93 -16.48 -14.07
CA VAL A 185 -8.88 -15.82 -14.85
C VAL A 185 -7.54 -16.28 -14.30
N PRO A 186 -6.59 -16.77 -15.12
CA PRO A 186 -5.30 -17.20 -14.60
C PRO A 186 -4.44 -15.99 -14.19
N PRO A 187 -3.86 -15.99 -12.97
CA PRO A 187 -2.83 -15.02 -12.61
C PRO A 187 -1.56 -15.33 -13.39
N SER A 188 -0.74 -14.34 -13.69
CA SER A 188 0.65 -14.61 -14.07
C SER A 188 1.42 -15.19 -12.88
N ALA A 189 2.64 -15.68 -13.11
CA ALA A 189 3.47 -16.19 -12.01
C ALA A 189 4.96 -16.08 -12.35
N VAL A 190 5.81 -16.00 -11.33
CA VAL A 190 7.26 -15.94 -11.47
C VAL A 190 7.96 -17.13 -10.80
N ASP A 191 9.14 -17.49 -11.29
CA ASP A 191 10.03 -18.47 -10.65
C ASP A 191 10.83 -17.86 -9.49
N GLY A 192 11.65 -18.67 -8.82
CA GLY A 192 12.54 -18.21 -7.75
C GLY A 192 13.58 -17.17 -8.17
N ALA A 193 13.78 -16.97 -9.48
CA ALA A 193 14.64 -15.95 -10.05
C ALA A 193 13.86 -14.69 -10.50
N GLY A 194 12.55 -14.62 -10.23
CA GLY A 194 11.68 -13.51 -10.62
C GLY A 194 11.31 -13.50 -12.10
N ARG A 195 11.65 -14.55 -12.86
CA ARG A 195 11.29 -14.65 -14.29
C ARG A 195 9.87 -15.13 -14.44
N ARG A 196 9.12 -14.52 -15.35
CA ARG A 196 7.72 -14.87 -15.57
C ARG A 196 7.59 -16.21 -16.28
N VAL A 197 6.99 -17.18 -15.60
CA VAL A 197 6.80 -18.56 -16.07
C VAL A 197 5.36 -18.87 -16.45
N ARG A 198 4.41 -18.00 -16.10
CA ARG A 198 3.00 -18.14 -16.49
C ARG A 198 2.44 -16.82 -17.01
N THR A 199 1.76 -16.90 -18.15
CA THR A 199 0.98 -15.81 -18.74
C THR A 199 -0.34 -15.64 -18.03
N GLY A 200 -0.74 -14.41 -17.72
CA GLY A 200 -1.99 -14.14 -17.02
C GLY A 200 -2.09 -12.70 -16.53
N TYR A 201 -3.08 -12.44 -15.67
CA TYR A 201 -3.25 -11.11 -15.08
C TYR A 201 -2.17 -10.83 -14.01
N ARG A 202 -1.84 -9.55 -13.85
CA ARG A 202 -1.11 -9.03 -12.68
C ARG A 202 -1.88 -7.85 -12.11
N VAL A 203 -2.04 -7.82 -10.79
CA VAL A 203 -2.68 -6.76 -10.03
C VAL A 203 -1.61 -5.98 -9.27
N ALA A 204 -1.62 -4.67 -9.40
CA ALA A 204 -0.68 -3.78 -8.70
C ALA A 204 -1.39 -2.49 -8.27
N ALA A 205 -0.77 -1.74 -7.36
CA ALA A 205 -1.23 -0.39 -7.06
C ALA A 205 -1.21 0.44 -8.35
N ALA A 206 -2.17 1.35 -8.49
CA ALA A 206 -2.05 2.39 -9.50
C ALA A 206 -0.95 3.36 -9.06
N ASP A 207 0.06 3.55 -9.92
CA ASP A 207 1.20 4.45 -9.64
C ASP A 207 0.98 5.87 -10.23
N ASP A 208 -0.24 6.17 -10.68
CA ASP A 208 -0.62 7.46 -11.28
C ASP A 208 -1.06 8.43 -10.18
N GLU A 209 -0.51 9.63 -10.16
CA GLU A 209 -0.83 10.66 -9.16
C GLU A 209 -2.31 11.10 -9.22
N ASP A 210 -2.95 10.96 -10.39
CA ASP A 210 -4.37 11.25 -10.59
C ASP A 210 -5.28 10.07 -10.19
N ALA A 211 -4.71 8.89 -9.93
CA ALA A 211 -5.47 7.73 -9.50
C ALA A 211 -5.76 7.78 -7.98
N GLY A 212 -7.02 7.54 -7.62
CA GLY A 212 -7.44 7.48 -6.21
C GLY A 212 -6.73 6.38 -5.41
N PRO A 213 -6.70 6.47 -4.07
CA PRO A 213 -6.00 5.50 -3.21
C PRO A 213 -6.60 4.08 -3.26
N ASP A 214 -7.83 3.94 -3.77
CA ASP A 214 -8.54 2.69 -3.98
C ASP A 214 -8.43 2.16 -5.42
N ALA A 215 -7.65 2.83 -6.27
CA ALA A 215 -7.44 2.44 -7.66
C ALA A 215 -6.37 1.36 -7.79
N VAL A 216 -6.64 0.42 -8.70
CA VAL A 216 -5.83 -0.78 -8.91
C VAL A 216 -5.50 -0.91 -10.39
N ARG A 217 -4.23 -1.16 -10.69
CA ARG A 217 -3.76 -1.43 -12.03
C ARG A 217 -3.81 -2.93 -12.32
N VAL A 218 -4.50 -3.32 -13.38
CA VAL A 218 -4.51 -4.72 -13.88
C VAL A 218 -3.83 -4.77 -15.23
N GLU A 219 -2.77 -5.56 -15.32
CA GLU A 219 -2.00 -5.80 -16.55
C GLU A 219 -2.19 -7.23 -17.03
N TRP A 220 -1.99 -7.47 -18.33
CA TRP A 220 -1.82 -8.82 -18.86
C TRP A 220 -0.33 -9.06 -19.12
N ARG A 221 0.26 -10.04 -18.44
CA ARG A 221 1.70 -10.32 -18.50
C ARG A 221 1.96 -11.64 -19.19
N HIS A 222 2.98 -11.68 -20.04
CA HIS A 222 3.40 -12.87 -20.77
C HIS A 222 4.56 -13.57 -20.06
N ALA A 223 4.51 -14.91 -20.03
CA ALA A 223 5.68 -15.71 -19.77
C ALA A 223 6.68 -15.53 -20.92
N ALA A 224 7.98 -15.66 -20.62
CA ALA A 224 9.02 -15.51 -21.62
C ALA A 224 8.80 -16.48 -22.80
N GLY A 225 8.86 -15.97 -24.02
CA GLY A 225 8.66 -16.76 -25.25
C GLY A 225 7.19 -16.98 -25.64
N THR A 226 6.25 -16.37 -24.91
CA THR A 226 4.79 -16.43 -25.21
C THR A 226 4.22 -15.07 -25.58
N GLU A 227 5.09 -14.10 -25.87
CA GLU A 227 4.71 -12.77 -26.31
C GLU A 227 4.02 -12.84 -27.69
N PRO A 228 2.94 -12.07 -27.92
CA PRO A 228 2.32 -11.99 -29.23
C PRO A 228 3.31 -11.43 -30.26
N VAL A 229 3.28 -11.97 -31.49
CA VAL A 229 3.99 -11.38 -32.62
C VAL A 229 3.46 -9.96 -32.84
N GLY A 230 4.34 -8.94 -32.81
CA GLY A 230 3.95 -7.53 -32.86
C GLY A 230 3.80 -6.84 -31.49
N GLY A 231 4.00 -7.57 -30.39
CA GLY A 231 4.00 -7.01 -29.04
C GLY A 231 2.62 -6.63 -28.51
N ASP A 232 2.59 -6.02 -27.33
CA ASP A 232 1.37 -5.59 -26.63
C ASP A 232 0.71 -4.34 -27.24
N ALA A 233 1.45 -3.56 -28.04
CA ALA A 233 0.96 -2.37 -28.72
C ALA A 233 0.08 -2.69 -29.94
N TYR A 234 0.38 -3.78 -30.67
CA TYR A 234 -0.26 -4.09 -31.97
C TYR A 234 -0.98 -5.45 -32.03
N GLY A 235 -0.86 -6.31 -31.02
CA GLY A 235 -1.60 -7.59 -30.97
C GLY A 235 -2.97 -7.49 -30.29
N ASP A 236 -3.98 -8.19 -30.83
CA ASP A 236 -5.34 -8.28 -30.25
C ASP A 236 -5.38 -9.14 -28.98
N GLY A 237 -4.44 -10.07 -28.79
CA GLY A 237 -4.43 -11.02 -27.69
C GLY A 237 -4.51 -10.38 -26.28
N PRO A 238 -3.60 -9.45 -25.90
CA PRO A 238 -3.67 -8.79 -24.60
C PRO A 238 -4.91 -7.91 -24.43
N ALA A 239 -5.37 -7.25 -25.51
CA ALA A 239 -6.54 -6.37 -25.47
C ALA A 239 -7.82 -7.15 -25.18
N GLU A 240 -8.03 -8.27 -25.89
CA GLU A 240 -9.19 -9.15 -25.66
C GLU A 240 -9.21 -9.74 -24.25
N ARG A 241 -8.03 -10.11 -23.72
CA ARG A 241 -7.91 -10.62 -22.35
C ARG A 241 -8.23 -9.56 -21.30
N LEU A 242 -7.75 -8.32 -21.49
CA LEU A 242 -8.11 -7.20 -20.62
C LEU A 242 -9.61 -6.86 -20.73
N ASP A 243 -10.20 -6.92 -21.91
CA ASP A 243 -11.65 -6.69 -22.08
C ASP A 243 -12.48 -7.77 -21.36
N ALA A 244 -12.02 -9.03 -21.36
CA ALA A 244 -12.63 -10.09 -20.57
C ALA A 244 -12.52 -9.83 -19.07
N CYS A 245 -11.35 -9.41 -18.58
CA CYS A 245 -11.16 -9.01 -17.19
C CYS A 245 -12.08 -7.85 -16.80
N ALA A 246 -12.18 -6.81 -17.63
CA ALA A 246 -13.03 -5.65 -17.37
C ALA A 246 -14.51 -6.04 -17.21
N ARG A 247 -15.03 -6.94 -18.07
CA ARG A 247 -16.40 -7.46 -17.95
C ARG A 247 -16.63 -8.25 -16.65
N LEU A 248 -15.66 -9.08 -16.26
CA LEU A 248 -15.74 -9.87 -15.04
C LEU A 248 -15.69 -9.01 -13.77
N LEU A 249 -14.88 -7.95 -13.79
CA LEU A 249 -14.76 -6.96 -12.73
C LEU A 249 -16.03 -6.11 -12.60
N ALA A 250 -16.59 -5.65 -13.73
CA ALA A 250 -17.87 -4.96 -13.79
C ALA A 250 -19.01 -5.75 -13.15
N ALA A 251 -19.09 -7.05 -13.44
CA ALA A 251 -20.07 -7.95 -12.83
C ALA A 251 -19.89 -8.15 -11.31
N ARG A 252 -18.73 -7.75 -10.76
CA ARG A 252 -18.34 -7.96 -9.35
C ARG A 252 -18.26 -6.68 -8.53
N GLY A 253 -18.70 -5.56 -9.11
CA GLY A 253 -18.78 -4.26 -8.44
C GLY A 253 -17.59 -3.34 -8.68
N TRP A 254 -16.79 -3.59 -9.72
CA TRP A 254 -15.62 -2.77 -10.03
C TRP A 254 -15.79 -2.10 -11.40
N ASP A 255 -15.51 -0.81 -11.49
CA ASP A 255 -15.35 -0.13 -12.77
C ASP A 255 -13.93 -0.34 -13.27
N ALA A 256 -13.80 -0.69 -14.55
CA ALA A 256 -12.51 -1.05 -15.15
C ALA A 256 -12.38 -0.35 -16.50
N GLU A 257 -11.50 0.64 -16.57
CA GLU A 257 -11.24 1.45 -17.75
C GLU A 257 -9.86 1.14 -18.33
N ARG A 258 -9.73 1.13 -19.65
CA ARG A 258 -8.46 0.81 -20.32
C ARG A 258 -7.62 2.06 -20.53
N TYR A 259 -6.33 1.92 -20.23
CA TYR A 259 -5.31 2.95 -20.43
C TYR A 259 -4.08 2.37 -21.12
N LEU A 260 -3.28 3.28 -21.67
CA LEU A 260 -1.93 3.00 -22.15
C LEU A 260 -0.94 3.66 -21.19
N ASP A 261 0.09 2.92 -20.78
CA ASP A 261 1.20 3.54 -20.06
C ASP A 261 2.16 4.28 -21.01
N SER A 262 3.19 4.92 -20.44
CA SER A 262 4.22 5.65 -21.19
C SER A 262 5.00 4.78 -22.18
N ARG A 263 4.98 3.45 -22.00
CA ARG A 263 5.59 2.46 -22.89
C ARG A 263 4.58 1.87 -23.88
N ARG A 264 3.41 2.48 -24.03
CA ARG A 264 2.29 2.03 -24.88
C ARG A 264 1.74 0.65 -24.50
N ARG A 265 1.92 0.22 -23.25
CA ARG A 265 1.36 -1.04 -22.76
C ARG A 265 -0.05 -0.83 -22.25
N ARG A 266 -0.96 -1.69 -22.70
CA ARG A 266 -2.36 -1.69 -22.28
C ARG A 266 -2.49 -2.21 -20.85
N HIS A 267 -3.30 -1.53 -20.06
CA HIS A 267 -3.68 -1.97 -18.72
C HIS A 267 -5.09 -1.47 -18.39
N LEU A 268 -5.70 -2.04 -17.35
CA LEU A 268 -6.92 -1.51 -16.76
C LEU A 268 -6.58 -0.68 -15.53
N LEU A 269 -7.24 0.46 -15.39
CA LEU A 269 -7.41 1.14 -14.13
C LEU A 269 -8.76 0.70 -13.55
N VAL A 270 -8.71 0.07 -12.37
CA VAL A 270 -9.85 -0.55 -11.72
C VAL A 270 -10.17 0.22 -10.45
N THR A 271 -11.42 0.66 -10.32
CA THR A 271 -11.91 1.44 -9.17
C THR A 271 -13.20 0.81 -8.63
N PRO A 272 -13.50 0.95 -7.33
CA PRO A 272 -14.73 0.41 -6.78
C PRO A 272 -15.94 1.18 -7.32
N ARG A 273 -16.97 0.47 -7.78
CA ARG A 273 -18.26 1.10 -8.11
C ARG A 273 -18.80 1.80 -6.88
N ARG A 274 -19.40 2.95 -7.09
CA ARG A 274 -20.14 3.66 -6.03
C ARG A 274 -21.61 3.27 -6.11
N ALA A 275 -22.25 3.12 -4.96
CA ALA A 275 -23.71 3.03 -4.91
C ALA A 275 -24.25 4.33 -5.52
N THR A 276 -25.07 4.18 -6.55
CA THR A 276 -25.79 5.28 -7.22
C THR A 276 -27.17 5.42 -6.59
#